data_AF-A0A497HY32-F1
#
_entry.id   AF-A0A497HY32-F1
#
_cell.length_a   1.000
_cell.length_b   1.000
_cell.length_c   1.000
_cell.angle_alpha   90.00
_cell.angle_beta   90.00
_cell.angle_gamma   90.00
#
_symmetry.space_group_name_H-M   'P 1'
#
loop_
_entity.id
_entity.type
_entity.pdbx_description
1 polymer ?
#
loop_
_entity_poly.entity_id
_entity_poly.type
_entity_poly.pdbx_seq_one_letter_code
_entity_poly.pdbx_strand_id
1 'polypeptide(L)'
;MLGLKVRKEEGEKTRKILLQNGILDKSYKIKNLGNYLVFPIIKRIKGDVIETEFEKLKEREKFEFKFDLIGDIAIVENYNSSILKRKNVRSVYKKETNVDGTYRTRKYVYLAGEKNTETIHKEYGCRYMLDIEKVYFNPRLATERYRISEKVNNGERVLDMFAGVGPFSILIAKRKKVEVHSIDINPDAFHYLKKNIEINKVKNVFPYLGDCRDIVKKLPYFDRIIMNLPKNSLEFMDTALSKIKKNGRIHLYSIEQKEEIGFNIEYVQQVKSYSPRVFVWRYDIRP
;
A
#
# COMPACT_ATOMS: atom_id res chain seq x y z
N MET A 1 2.30 -44.61 7.98
CA MET A 1 1.93 -43.52 8.89
C MET A 1 0.55 -43.78 9.47
N LEU A 2 0.25 -43.27 10.66
CA LEU A 2 -1.07 -43.43 11.28
C LEU A 2 -2.11 -42.54 10.61
N GLY A 3 -3.30 -43.09 10.39
CA GLY A 3 -4.45 -42.39 9.84
C GLY A 3 -5.71 -42.68 10.65
N LEU A 4 -6.42 -41.63 11.09
CA LEU A 4 -7.75 -41.81 11.69
C LEU A 4 -8.79 -41.91 10.57
N LYS A 5 -9.42 -43.07 10.44
CA LYS A 5 -10.51 -43.32 9.49
C LYS A 5 -11.84 -42.93 10.12
N VAL A 6 -12.59 -42.06 9.45
CA VAL A 6 -13.93 -41.61 9.89
C VAL A 6 -14.90 -41.58 8.71
N ARG A 7 -16.20 -41.64 9.00
CA ARG A 7 -17.23 -41.45 7.96
C ARG A 7 -17.17 -40.01 7.43
N LYS A 8 -17.44 -39.83 6.14
CA LYS A 8 -17.40 -38.51 5.48
C LYS A 8 -18.26 -37.46 6.18
N GLU A 9 -19.43 -37.85 6.66
CA GLU A 9 -20.38 -36.99 7.38
C GLU A 9 -19.77 -36.38 8.66
N GLU A 10 -18.86 -37.09 9.31
CA GLU A 10 -18.16 -36.64 10.52
C GLU A 10 -16.83 -35.92 10.20
N GLY A 11 -16.47 -35.82 8.92
CA GLY A 11 -15.16 -35.38 8.45
C GLY A 11 -14.76 -34.00 8.96
N GLU A 12 -15.60 -32.98 8.75
CA GLU A 12 -15.23 -31.60 9.12
C GLU A 12 -15.22 -31.40 10.65
N LYS A 13 -16.14 -32.05 11.38
CA LYS A 13 -16.14 -32.05 12.84
C LYS A 13 -14.85 -32.68 13.38
N THR A 14 -14.48 -33.85 12.87
CA THR A 14 -13.26 -34.57 13.24
C THR A 14 -12.03 -33.73 12.91
N ARG A 15 -11.97 -33.15 11.71
CA ARG A 15 -10.87 -32.28 11.29
C ARG A 15 -10.64 -31.13 12.26
N LYS A 16 -11.71 -30.45 12.68
CA LYS A 16 -11.62 -29.34 13.66
C LYS A 16 -11.06 -29.81 15.01
N ILE A 17 -11.53 -30.95 15.51
CA ILE A 17 -11.05 -31.52 16.79
C ILE A 17 -9.56 -31.88 16.69
N LEU A 18 -9.15 -32.58 15.62
CA LEU A 18 -7.75 -32.95 15.42
C LEU A 18 -6.85 -31.73 15.25
N LEU A 19 -7.34 -30.67 14.60
CA LEU A 19 -6.63 -29.40 14.46
C LEU A 19 -6.46 -28.67 15.79
N GLN A 20 -7.53 -28.53 16.57
CA GLN A 20 -7.51 -27.86 17.87
C GLN A 20 -6.57 -28.53 18.86
N ASN A 21 -6.50 -29.86 18.82
CA ASN A 21 -5.64 -30.65 19.70
C ASN A 21 -4.22 -30.85 19.13
N GLY A 22 -3.91 -30.29 17.96
CA GLY A 22 -2.59 -30.42 17.32
C GLY A 22 -2.23 -31.85 16.90
N ILE A 23 -3.22 -32.72 16.66
CA ILE A 23 -3.02 -34.14 16.35
C ILE A 23 -2.92 -34.37 14.83
N LEU A 24 -3.54 -33.51 14.03
CA LEU A 24 -3.53 -33.61 12.57
C LEU A 24 -2.15 -33.23 12.00
N ASP A 25 -1.52 -34.13 11.27
CA ASP A 25 -0.31 -33.81 10.50
C ASP A 25 -0.68 -33.03 9.23
N LYS A 26 -0.36 -31.74 9.21
CA LYS A 26 -0.69 -30.83 8.11
C LYS A 26 0.25 -30.96 6.91
N SER A 27 1.26 -31.83 7.00
CA SER A 27 2.25 -32.04 5.94
C SER A 27 1.78 -33.01 4.86
N TYR A 28 0.63 -33.67 5.07
CA TYR A 28 0.11 -34.71 4.18
C TYR A 28 -1.35 -34.46 3.79
N LYS A 29 -1.75 -34.95 2.61
CA LYS A 29 -3.14 -34.85 2.15
C LYS A 29 -4.06 -35.79 2.93
N ILE A 30 -5.28 -35.35 3.19
CA ILE A 30 -6.35 -36.23 3.71
C ILE A 30 -6.75 -37.22 2.60
N LYS A 31 -6.82 -38.51 2.93
CA LYS A 31 -7.16 -39.58 1.97
C LYS A 31 -8.68 -39.75 1.90
N ASN A 32 -9.23 -39.91 0.70
CA ASN A 32 -10.65 -40.15 0.48
C ASN A 32 -10.83 -41.61 0.01
N LEU A 33 -11.56 -42.41 0.79
CA LEU A 33 -11.81 -43.83 0.55
C LEU A 33 -13.32 -44.09 0.47
N GLY A 34 -13.97 -43.60 -0.59
CA GLY A 34 -15.41 -43.80 -0.79
C GLY A 34 -16.23 -43.11 0.29
N ASN A 35 -16.83 -43.85 1.22
CA ASN A 35 -17.65 -43.28 2.31
C ASN A 35 -16.82 -42.80 3.51
N TYR A 36 -15.50 -42.96 3.48
CA TYR A 36 -14.60 -42.62 4.57
C TYR A 36 -13.55 -41.57 4.18
N LEU A 37 -13.10 -40.82 5.17
CA LEU A 37 -11.91 -39.98 5.13
C LEU A 37 -10.87 -40.55 6.07
N VAL A 38 -9.60 -40.49 5.68
CA VAL A 38 -8.48 -40.86 6.54
C VAL A 38 -7.62 -39.63 6.78
N PHE A 39 -7.56 -39.19 8.03
CA PHE A 39 -6.80 -38.04 8.47
C PHE A 39 -5.41 -38.47 8.93
N PRO A 40 -4.31 -37.91 8.39
CA PRO A 40 -2.96 -38.22 8.85
C PRO A 40 -2.76 -37.68 10.27
N ILE A 41 -2.38 -38.54 11.22
CA ILE A 41 -2.22 -38.16 12.63
C ILE A 41 -0.80 -38.40 13.13
N ILE A 42 -0.29 -37.49 13.96
CA ILE A 42 1.07 -37.56 14.49
C ILE A 42 1.21 -38.53 15.67
N LYS A 43 0.09 -38.91 16.32
CA LYS A 43 0.05 -39.85 17.44
C LYS A 43 -1.23 -40.68 17.41
N ARG A 44 -1.17 -41.90 17.95
CA ARG A 44 -2.33 -42.78 18.08
C ARG A 44 -3.34 -42.22 19.08
N ILE A 45 -4.63 -42.34 18.76
CA ILE A 45 -5.76 -41.87 19.56
C ILE A 45 -6.87 -42.93 19.57
N LYS A 46 -7.88 -42.74 20.42
CA LYS A 46 -9.09 -43.59 20.44
C LYS A 46 -9.87 -43.41 19.13
N GLY A 47 -10.25 -44.53 18.50
CA GLY A 47 -11.00 -44.56 17.24
C GLY A 47 -10.45 -45.60 16.26
N ASP A 48 -11.00 -45.61 15.05
CA ASP A 48 -10.54 -46.47 13.95
C ASP A 48 -9.24 -45.93 13.34
N VAL A 49 -8.11 -46.27 13.97
CA VAL A 49 -6.77 -45.85 13.55
C VAL A 49 -6.12 -46.94 12.73
N ILE A 50 -5.83 -46.62 11.47
CA ILE A 50 -5.19 -47.52 10.50
C ILE A 50 -3.78 -47.05 10.16
N GLU A 51 -2.97 -47.97 9.66
CA GLU A 51 -1.70 -47.63 9.01
C GLU A 51 -1.89 -47.55 7.50
N THR A 52 -1.42 -46.45 6.91
CA THR A 52 -1.46 -46.25 5.46
C THR A 52 -0.36 -45.29 5.02
N GLU A 53 -0.06 -45.33 3.74
CA GLU A 53 0.71 -44.30 3.04
C GLU A 53 -0.16 -43.09 2.72
N PHE A 54 0.43 -41.90 2.80
CA PHE A 54 -0.19 -40.63 2.45
C PHE A 54 0.71 -39.85 1.50
N GLU A 55 0.09 -39.10 0.59
CA GLU A 55 0.81 -38.18 -0.28
C GLU A 55 1.26 -36.95 0.53
N LYS A 56 2.58 -36.71 0.58
CA LYS A 56 3.14 -35.50 1.20
C LYS A 56 2.70 -34.28 0.40
N LEU A 57 2.15 -33.27 1.08
CA LEU A 57 1.90 -31.99 0.47
C LEU A 57 3.24 -31.40 0.04
N LYS A 58 3.35 -30.97 -1.23
CA LYS A 58 4.54 -30.26 -1.70
C LYS A 58 4.79 -29.09 -0.75
N GLU A 59 5.95 -29.08 -0.10
CA GLU A 59 6.42 -27.92 0.64
C GLU A 59 6.40 -26.74 -0.34
N ARG A 60 5.51 -25.79 -0.09
CA ARG A 60 5.69 -24.48 -0.68
C ARG A 60 6.88 -23.91 0.07
N GLU A 61 8.05 -23.91 -0.56
CA GLU A 61 9.19 -23.13 -0.08
C GLU A 61 8.66 -21.73 0.25
N LYS A 62 8.57 -21.43 1.55
CA LYS A 62 8.23 -20.09 2.03
C LYS A 62 9.47 -19.24 1.83
N PHE A 63 9.79 -18.95 0.58
CA PHE A 63 10.68 -17.84 0.31
C PHE A 63 9.91 -16.56 0.60
N GLU A 64 10.21 -15.98 1.76
CA GLU A 64 9.73 -14.66 2.13
C GLU A 64 10.55 -13.60 1.37
N PHE A 65 10.37 -13.55 0.05
CA PHE A 65 10.97 -12.51 -0.77
C PHE A 65 10.30 -11.18 -0.42
N LYS A 66 11.08 -10.24 0.13
CA LYS A 66 10.62 -8.85 0.32
C LYS A 66 10.62 -8.15 -1.04
N PHE A 67 9.44 -7.87 -1.57
CA PHE A 67 9.26 -7.06 -2.77
C PHE A 67 8.06 -6.13 -2.61
N ASP A 68 8.04 -5.05 -3.38
CA ASP A 68 6.91 -4.14 -3.44
C ASP A 68 5.98 -4.56 -4.59
N LEU A 69 4.67 -4.59 -4.36
CA LEU A 69 3.69 -4.83 -5.41
C LEU A 69 2.93 -3.53 -5.70
N ILE A 70 2.96 -3.08 -6.95
CA ILE A 70 2.17 -1.96 -7.44
C ILE A 70 1.23 -2.51 -8.52
N GLY A 71 -0.05 -2.70 -8.17
CA GLY A 71 -1.00 -3.32 -9.08
C GLY A 71 -0.60 -4.77 -9.34
N ASP A 72 -0.32 -5.08 -10.60
CA ASP A 72 0.20 -6.36 -11.07
C ASP A 72 1.71 -6.34 -11.37
N ILE A 73 2.42 -5.28 -10.98
CA ILE A 73 3.87 -5.14 -11.16
C ILE A 73 4.61 -5.41 -9.86
N ALA A 74 5.50 -6.40 -9.86
CA ALA A 74 6.39 -6.71 -8.75
C ALA A 74 7.73 -5.99 -8.90
N ILE A 75 8.17 -5.28 -7.86
CA ILE A 75 9.44 -4.57 -7.81
C ILE A 75 10.36 -5.25 -6.79
N VAL A 76 11.45 -5.83 -7.28
CA VAL A 76 12.33 -6.73 -6.53
C VAL A 76 13.77 -6.20 -6.44
N GLU A 77 14.51 -6.57 -5.41
CA GLU A 77 15.96 -6.35 -5.34
C GLU A 77 16.72 -7.52 -6.00
N ASN A 78 16.25 -8.75 -5.76
CA ASN A 78 16.76 -9.99 -6.32
C ASN A 78 15.63 -10.74 -7.01
N TYR A 79 15.86 -11.13 -8.26
CA TYR A 79 14.86 -11.85 -9.05
C TYR A 79 14.79 -13.32 -8.65
N ASN A 80 13.57 -13.83 -8.51
CA ASN A 80 13.29 -15.26 -8.40
C ASN A 80 12.10 -15.61 -9.29
N SER A 81 12.23 -16.66 -10.10
CA SER A 81 11.21 -17.07 -11.07
C SER A 81 9.85 -17.43 -10.45
N SER A 82 9.81 -17.79 -9.15
CA SER A 82 8.56 -18.02 -8.43
C SER A 82 7.69 -16.77 -8.27
N ILE A 83 8.27 -15.57 -8.37
CA ILE A 83 7.53 -14.29 -8.26
C ILE A 83 6.56 -14.15 -9.44
N LEU A 84 7.01 -14.46 -10.66
CA LEU A 84 6.16 -14.41 -11.86
C LEU A 84 5.09 -15.51 -11.87
N LYS A 85 5.28 -16.60 -11.12
CA LYS A 85 4.25 -17.65 -10.97
C LYS A 85 3.05 -17.21 -10.10
N ARG A 86 3.12 -16.04 -9.46
CA ARG A 86 2.00 -15.52 -8.65
C ARG A 86 0.91 -14.96 -9.56
N LYS A 87 -0.34 -15.39 -9.34
CA LYS A 87 -1.49 -15.03 -10.19
C LYS A 87 -1.76 -13.52 -10.31
N ASN A 88 -1.28 -12.73 -9.34
CA ASN A 88 -1.45 -11.29 -9.29
C ASN A 88 -0.19 -10.51 -9.73
N VAL A 89 0.76 -11.19 -10.37
CA VAL A 89 1.98 -10.58 -10.93
C VAL A 89 2.00 -10.83 -12.43
N ARG A 90 1.98 -9.75 -13.20
CA ARG A 90 2.11 -9.75 -14.66
C ARG A 90 3.54 -9.42 -15.09
N SER A 91 4.22 -8.55 -14.35
CA SER A 91 5.53 -8.03 -14.72
C SER A 91 6.45 -7.94 -13.51
N VAL A 92 7.74 -8.17 -13.71
CA VAL A 92 8.77 -8.07 -12.66
C VAL A 92 9.86 -7.11 -13.09
N TYR A 93 10.14 -6.12 -12.23
CA TYR A 93 11.15 -5.10 -12.44
C TYR A 93 12.08 -4.98 -11.22
N LYS A 94 13.28 -4.47 -11.44
CA LYS A 94 14.24 -4.11 -10.38
C LYS A 94 14.49 -2.62 -10.39
N LYS A 95 14.60 -2.00 -9.21
CA LYS A 95 14.99 -0.58 -9.09
C LYS A 95 16.43 -0.44 -9.58
N GLU A 96 16.65 0.39 -10.60
CA GLU A 96 17.99 0.67 -11.11
C GLU A 96 18.62 1.85 -10.39
N THR A 97 17.82 2.90 -10.16
CA THR A 97 18.30 4.15 -9.57
C THR A 97 17.53 4.54 -8.29
N ASN A 98 18.17 5.40 -7.50
CA ASN A 98 17.49 6.11 -6.43
C ASN A 98 16.41 7.06 -6.98
N VAL A 99 15.47 7.44 -6.12
CA VAL A 99 14.44 8.42 -6.48
C VAL A 99 15.07 9.80 -6.57
N ASP A 100 15.01 10.42 -7.73
CA ASP A 100 15.70 11.68 -8.01
C ASP A 100 14.94 12.65 -8.92
N GLY A 101 15.45 13.87 -9.03
CA GLY A 101 14.92 14.94 -9.88
C GLY A 101 13.61 15.55 -9.38
N THR A 102 13.15 16.58 -10.10
CA THR A 102 11.92 17.35 -9.79
C THR A 102 10.68 16.47 -9.72
N TYR A 103 10.57 15.47 -10.61
CA TYR A 103 9.40 14.58 -10.68
C TYR A 103 9.51 13.35 -9.79
N ARG A 104 10.63 13.20 -9.07
CA ARG A 104 10.86 12.08 -8.14
C ARG A 104 10.64 10.72 -8.81
N THR A 105 11.06 10.58 -10.07
CA THR A 105 11.02 9.31 -10.80
C THR A 105 12.27 8.49 -10.53
N ARG A 106 12.29 7.25 -11.00
CA ARG A 106 13.46 6.36 -10.99
C ARG A 106 13.40 5.41 -12.16
N LYS A 107 14.56 4.89 -12.56
CA LYS A 107 14.67 3.89 -13.62
C LYS A 107 14.47 2.49 -13.07
N TYR A 108 13.94 1.63 -13.94
CA TYR A 108 13.68 0.23 -13.64
C TYR A 108 14.31 -0.66 -14.71
N VAL A 109 14.90 -1.77 -14.27
CA VAL A 109 15.32 -2.84 -15.16
C VAL A 109 14.20 -3.86 -15.25
N TYR A 110 13.69 -4.09 -16.45
CA TYR A 110 12.77 -5.20 -16.72
C TYR A 110 13.47 -6.54 -16.50
N LEU A 111 12.83 -7.46 -15.77
CA LEU A 111 13.38 -8.78 -15.46
C LEU A 111 12.58 -9.92 -16.08
N ALA A 112 11.24 -9.88 -16.01
CA ALA A 112 10.40 -10.97 -16.49
C ALA A 112 8.92 -10.58 -16.64
N GLY A 113 8.16 -11.41 -17.38
CA GLY A 113 6.72 -11.25 -17.58
C GLY A 113 6.36 -10.44 -18.82
N GLU A 114 5.34 -9.60 -18.74
CA GLU A 114 5.02 -8.65 -19.81
C GLU A 114 5.81 -7.36 -19.61
N LYS A 115 6.46 -6.85 -20.66
CA LYS A 115 7.21 -5.60 -20.60
C LYS A 115 6.26 -4.39 -20.67
N ASN A 116 5.57 -4.13 -19.57
CA ASN A 116 4.62 -3.02 -19.41
C ASN A 116 4.74 -2.40 -18.00
N THR A 117 4.88 -1.08 -17.94
CA THR A 117 5.07 -0.28 -16.72
C THR A 117 3.79 0.39 -16.23
N GLU A 118 2.72 0.41 -17.04
CA GLU A 118 1.41 0.94 -16.66
C GLU A 118 0.56 -0.14 -15.96
N THR A 119 -0.06 0.22 -14.85
CA THR A 119 -0.88 -0.69 -14.04
C THR A 119 -1.96 0.06 -13.27
N ILE A 120 -2.88 -0.69 -12.64
CA ILE A 120 -3.85 -0.16 -11.69
C ILE A 120 -3.57 -0.74 -10.30
N HIS A 121 -3.08 0.10 -9.39
CA HIS A 121 -2.94 -0.23 -7.98
C HIS A 121 -4.27 -0.08 -7.24
N LYS A 122 -4.57 -0.97 -6.30
CA LYS A 122 -5.79 -0.92 -5.47
C LYS A 122 -5.41 -0.81 -4.01
N GLU A 123 -5.95 0.19 -3.32
CA GLU A 123 -5.82 0.34 -1.87
C GLU A 123 -7.08 1.02 -1.31
N TYR A 124 -7.53 0.60 -0.12
CA TYR A 124 -8.68 1.18 0.59
C TYR A 124 -9.92 1.45 -0.29
N GLY A 125 -10.24 0.52 -1.19
CA GLY A 125 -11.39 0.63 -2.11
C GLY A 125 -11.21 1.64 -3.25
N CYS A 126 -10.04 2.25 -3.40
CA CYS A 126 -9.68 3.14 -4.50
C CYS A 126 -8.84 2.42 -5.56
N ARG A 127 -8.86 2.93 -6.79
CA ARG A 127 -8.06 2.44 -7.93
C ARG A 127 -7.15 3.55 -8.42
N TYR A 128 -5.86 3.26 -8.61
CA TYR A 128 -4.86 4.22 -9.03
C TYR A 128 -4.13 3.69 -10.26
N MET A 129 -4.52 4.19 -11.42
CA MET A 129 -3.78 4.01 -12.65
C MET A 129 -2.52 4.87 -12.61
N LEU A 130 -1.39 4.27 -12.99
CA LEU A 130 -0.08 4.91 -12.98
C LEU A 130 0.90 4.13 -13.86
N ASP A 131 1.96 4.80 -14.30
CA ASP A 131 3.14 4.21 -14.92
C ASP A 131 4.34 4.34 -13.98
N ILE A 132 4.90 3.20 -13.55
CA ILE A 132 5.95 3.19 -12.53
C ILE A 132 7.23 3.93 -12.95
N GLU A 133 7.48 4.13 -14.25
CA GLU A 133 8.65 4.87 -14.74
C GLU A 133 8.41 6.38 -14.80
N LYS A 134 7.15 6.80 -14.98
CA LYS A 134 6.80 8.21 -15.22
C LYS A 134 6.39 8.96 -13.96
N VAL A 135 5.96 8.25 -12.93
CA VAL A 135 5.44 8.89 -11.70
C VAL A 135 5.97 8.23 -10.44
N TYR A 136 6.11 9.02 -9.37
CA TYR A 136 6.37 8.48 -8.05
C TYR A 136 5.11 7.85 -7.45
N PHE A 137 5.21 6.58 -7.03
CA PHE A 137 4.19 5.95 -6.21
C PHE A 137 4.81 5.05 -5.15
N ASN A 138 4.24 5.06 -3.94
CA ASN A 138 4.68 4.17 -2.87
C ASN A 138 3.50 3.42 -2.25
N PRO A 139 3.40 2.09 -2.47
CA PRO A 139 2.30 1.29 -1.90
C PRO A 139 2.40 1.18 -0.37
N ARG A 140 3.58 1.36 0.23
CA ARG A 140 3.75 1.29 1.70
C ARG A 140 3.18 2.49 2.45
N LEU A 141 2.83 3.57 1.75
CA LEU A 141 2.19 4.74 2.35
C LEU A 141 0.66 4.60 2.46
N ALA A 142 0.09 3.44 2.10
CA ALA A 142 -1.35 3.21 2.13
C ALA A 142 -1.96 3.49 3.51
N THR A 143 -1.35 2.98 4.59
CA THR A 143 -1.81 3.18 5.97
C THR A 143 -1.75 4.65 6.40
N GLU A 144 -0.75 5.39 5.92
CA GLU A 144 -0.62 6.82 6.19
C GLU A 144 -1.71 7.64 5.47
N ARG A 145 -2.00 7.30 4.21
CA ARG A 145 -3.12 7.88 3.47
C ARG A 145 -4.45 7.65 4.17
N TYR A 146 -4.67 6.43 4.65
CA TYR A 146 -5.85 6.09 5.43
C TYR A 146 -5.93 6.93 6.72
N ARG A 147 -4.83 7.03 7.47
CA ARG A 147 -4.75 7.86 8.69
C ARG A 147 -5.15 9.31 8.43
N ILE A 148 -4.60 9.94 7.39
CA ILE A 148 -4.95 11.32 7.04
C ILE A 148 -6.43 11.42 6.68
N SER A 149 -6.96 10.46 5.90
CA SER A 149 -8.38 10.46 5.55
C SER A 149 -9.31 10.37 6.76
N GLU A 150 -8.89 9.73 7.86
CA GLU A 150 -9.66 9.68 9.11
C GLU A 150 -9.66 11.01 9.85
N LYS A 151 -8.57 11.78 9.75
CA LYS A 151 -8.43 13.09 10.40
C LYS A 151 -9.20 14.21 9.70
N VAL A 152 -9.61 14.00 8.46
CA VAL A 152 -10.40 14.96 7.68
C VAL A 152 -11.87 14.92 8.12
N ASN A 153 -12.44 16.09 8.39
CA ASN A 153 -13.86 16.25 8.66
C ASN A 153 -14.63 16.62 7.39
N ASN A 154 -15.94 16.33 7.38
CA ASN A 154 -16.81 16.81 6.32
C ASN A 154 -16.87 18.35 6.32
N GLY A 155 -16.97 18.95 5.15
CA GLY A 155 -16.99 20.40 4.95
C GLY A 155 -15.60 21.04 4.87
N GLU A 156 -14.52 20.31 5.16
CA GLU A 156 -13.16 20.84 4.99
C GLU A 156 -12.83 21.09 3.51
N ARG A 157 -12.03 22.13 3.28
CA ARG A 157 -11.25 22.28 2.05
C ARG A 157 -9.82 21.82 2.29
N VAL A 158 -9.38 20.84 1.51
CA VAL A 158 -8.07 20.19 1.62
C VAL A 158 -7.18 20.57 0.43
N LEU A 159 -5.94 20.93 0.69
CA LEU A 159 -4.89 21.11 -0.32
C LEU A 159 -3.90 19.95 -0.24
N ASP A 160 -3.64 19.31 -1.37
CA ASP A 160 -2.57 18.34 -1.58
C ASP A 160 -1.53 18.99 -2.50
N MET A 161 -0.42 19.47 -1.93
CA MET A 161 0.55 20.31 -2.65
C MET A 161 1.41 19.53 -3.64
N PHE A 162 1.54 18.21 -3.44
CA PHE A 162 2.40 17.31 -4.23
C PHE A 162 1.65 15.99 -4.47
N ALA A 163 0.53 16.09 -5.19
CA ALA A 163 -0.50 15.08 -5.22
C ALA A 163 -0.09 13.78 -5.93
N GLY A 164 0.92 13.81 -6.80
CA GLY A 164 1.25 12.72 -7.70
C GLY A 164 0.02 12.28 -8.49
N VAL A 165 -0.25 10.98 -8.48
CA VAL A 165 -1.45 10.38 -9.10
C VAL A 165 -2.73 10.49 -8.25
N GLY A 166 -2.68 11.27 -7.17
CA GLY A 166 -3.81 11.58 -6.28
C GLY A 166 -4.15 10.59 -5.16
N PRO A 167 -3.24 9.78 -4.59
CA PRO A 167 -3.67 8.74 -3.67
C PRO A 167 -4.15 9.27 -2.30
N PHE A 168 -3.64 10.41 -1.82
CA PHE A 168 -4.25 11.10 -0.68
C PHE A 168 -5.59 11.72 -1.09
N SER A 169 -5.55 12.53 -2.15
CA SER A 169 -6.68 13.32 -2.61
C SER A 169 -7.94 12.50 -2.89
N ILE A 170 -7.82 11.41 -3.65
CA ILE A 170 -8.94 10.56 -4.04
C ILE A 170 -9.47 9.77 -2.85
N LEU A 171 -8.60 9.24 -1.99
CA LEU A 171 -9.05 8.50 -0.81
C LEU A 171 -9.85 9.40 0.15
N ILE A 172 -9.36 10.62 0.38
CA ILE A 172 -10.03 11.63 1.20
C ILE A 172 -11.40 11.96 0.59
N ALA A 173 -11.44 12.32 -0.70
CA ALA A 173 -12.67 12.67 -1.41
C ALA A 173 -13.70 11.54 -1.46
N LYS A 174 -13.25 10.28 -1.50
CA LYS A 174 -14.12 9.10 -1.49
C LYS A 174 -14.74 8.82 -0.13
N ARG A 175 -14.07 9.21 0.96
CA ARG A 175 -14.49 8.93 2.34
C ARG A 175 -15.23 10.08 3.00
N LYS A 176 -15.02 11.32 2.53
CA LYS A 176 -15.51 12.53 3.18
C LYS A 176 -16.18 13.46 2.16
N LYS A 177 -17.18 14.21 2.62
CA LYS A 177 -17.83 15.28 1.86
C LYS A 177 -16.98 16.55 1.98
N VAL A 178 -15.96 16.68 1.13
CA VAL A 178 -14.95 17.75 1.19
C VAL A 178 -14.62 18.28 -0.20
N GLU A 179 -13.96 19.43 -0.28
CA GLU A 179 -13.35 19.95 -1.52
C GLU A 179 -11.84 19.70 -1.46
N VAL A 180 -11.27 19.00 -2.45
CA VAL A 180 -9.82 18.69 -2.49
C VAL A 180 -9.16 19.35 -3.70
N HIS A 181 -8.14 20.17 -3.47
CA HIS A 181 -7.32 20.75 -4.52
C HIS A 181 -5.98 20.00 -4.58
N SER A 182 -5.65 19.47 -5.74
CA SER A 182 -4.53 18.55 -5.93
C SER A 182 -3.56 19.13 -6.96
N ILE A 183 -2.35 19.47 -6.53
CA ILE A 183 -1.35 20.11 -7.37
C ILE A 183 -0.20 19.13 -7.59
N ASP A 184 0.26 19.00 -8.83
CA ASP A 184 1.54 18.36 -9.11
C ASP A 184 2.25 19.06 -10.28
N ILE A 185 3.58 19.10 -10.22
CA ILE A 185 4.41 19.70 -11.26
C ILE A 185 4.68 18.72 -12.41
N ASN A 186 4.57 17.41 -12.17
CA ASN A 186 4.79 16.39 -13.18
C ASN A 186 3.54 16.25 -14.10
N PRO A 187 3.67 16.51 -15.41
CA PRO A 187 2.55 16.39 -16.35
C PRO A 187 2.00 14.96 -16.47
N ASP A 188 2.83 13.93 -16.34
CA ASP A 188 2.38 12.53 -16.34
C ASP A 188 1.56 12.23 -15.07
N ALA A 189 2.00 12.73 -13.92
CA ALA A 189 1.27 12.59 -12.66
C ALA A 189 -0.10 13.27 -12.73
N PHE A 190 -0.16 14.48 -13.28
CA PHE A 190 -1.40 15.20 -13.54
C PHE A 190 -2.33 14.44 -14.50
N HIS A 191 -1.79 13.84 -15.56
CA HIS A 191 -2.56 13.02 -16.48
C HIS A 191 -3.20 11.81 -15.78
N TYR A 192 -2.42 11.07 -14.99
CA TYR A 192 -2.93 9.95 -14.20
C TYR A 192 -3.89 10.39 -13.11
N LEU A 193 -3.66 11.53 -12.46
CA LEU A 193 -4.58 12.11 -11.48
C LEU A 193 -5.98 12.33 -12.09
N LYS A 194 -6.07 12.94 -13.28
CA LYS A 194 -7.37 13.12 -13.99
C LYS A 194 -8.05 11.78 -14.26
N LYS A 195 -7.32 10.81 -14.82
CA LYS A 195 -7.84 9.45 -15.06
C LYS A 195 -8.31 8.79 -13.77
N ASN A 196 -7.59 8.98 -12.66
CA ASN A 196 -7.93 8.39 -11.38
C ASN A 196 -9.15 9.06 -10.73
N ILE A 197 -9.35 10.37 -10.93
CA ILE A 197 -10.58 11.07 -10.55
C ILE A 197 -11.78 10.42 -11.23
N GLU A 198 -11.69 10.21 -12.55
CA GLU A 198 -12.73 9.57 -13.37
C GLU A 198 -13.01 8.13 -12.93
N ILE A 199 -11.98 7.28 -12.84
CA ILE A 199 -12.12 5.85 -12.49
C ILE A 199 -12.72 5.67 -11.09
N ASN A 200 -12.44 6.58 -10.15
CA ASN A 200 -13.00 6.53 -8.79
C ASN A 200 -14.34 7.25 -8.66
N LYS A 201 -14.82 7.93 -9.71
CA LYS A 201 -16.08 8.67 -9.74
C LYS A 201 -16.18 9.73 -8.64
N VAL A 202 -15.05 10.36 -8.29
CA VAL A 202 -15.02 11.48 -7.35
C VAL A 202 -15.19 12.78 -8.12
N LYS A 203 -16.10 13.65 -7.67
CA LYS A 203 -16.42 14.92 -8.36
C LYS A 203 -15.85 16.16 -7.65
N ASN A 204 -15.25 15.94 -6.48
CA ASN A 204 -14.83 16.93 -5.51
C ASN A 204 -13.30 17.01 -5.38
N VAL A 205 -12.58 16.56 -6.42
CA VAL A 205 -11.13 16.66 -6.54
C VAL A 205 -10.82 17.53 -7.75
N PHE A 206 -10.09 18.63 -7.54
CA PHE A 206 -9.75 19.62 -8.55
C PHE A 206 -8.25 19.52 -8.83
N PRO A 207 -7.84 18.98 -10.00
CA PRO A 207 -6.45 18.77 -10.34
C PRO A 207 -5.83 20.02 -10.99
N TYR A 208 -4.58 20.32 -10.65
CA TYR A 208 -3.81 21.43 -11.21
C TYR A 208 -2.42 20.96 -11.61
N LEU A 209 -1.96 21.41 -12.79
CA LEU A 209 -0.60 21.18 -13.28
C LEU A 209 0.23 22.45 -13.07
N GLY A 210 1.36 22.34 -12.36
CA GLY A 210 2.33 23.42 -12.20
C GLY A 210 3.05 23.41 -10.86
N ASP A 211 3.93 24.40 -10.65
CA ASP A 211 4.55 24.60 -9.34
C ASP A 211 3.50 25.06 -8.32
N CYS A 212 3.44 24.35 -7.18
CA CYS A 212 2.51 24.68 -6.12
C CYS A 212 2.65 26.14 -5.64
N ARG A 213 3.85 26.72 -5.64
CA ARG A 213 4.11 28.12 -5.25
C ARG A 213 3.30 29.12 -6.07
N ASP A 214 3.06 28.82 -7.35
CA ASP A 214 2.33 29.71 -8.24
C ASP A 214 0.83 29.38 -8.30
N ILE A 215 0.50 28.10 -8.31
CA ILE A 215 -0.90 27.65 -8.37
C ILE A 215 -1.66 28.09 -7.12
N VAL A 216 -1.10 27.90 -5.93
CA VAL A 216 -1.80 28.19 -4.66
C VAL A 216 -2.16 29.66 -4.50
N LYS A 217 -1.40 30.59 -5.09
CA LYS A 217 -1.70 32.05 -5.05
C LYS A 217 -3.13 32.34 -5.52
N LYS A 218 -3.60 31.58 -6.51
CA LYS A 218 -4.92 31.73 -7.17
C LYS A 218 -6.02 30.91 -6.50
N LEU A 219 -5.69 30.12 -5.48
CA LEU A 219 -6.63 29.25 -4.77
C LEU A 219 -7.14 29.89 -3.48
N PRO A 220 -8.29 29.45 -2.93
CA PRO A 220 -8.81 29.97 -1.67
C PRO A 220 -7.99 29.46 -0.47
N TYR A 221 -8.42 29.81 0.75
CA TYR A 221 -7.83 29.28 1.98
C TYR A 221 -8.34 27.87 2.30
N PHE A 222 -7.49 27.08 2.98
CA PHE A 222 -7.67 25.66 3.27
C PHE A 222 -7.75 25.36 4.76
N ASP A 223 -8.61 24.43 5.14
CA ASP A 223 -8.69 23.90 6.51
C ASP A 223 -7.55 22.91 6.78
N ARG A 224 -7.06 22.26 5.73
CA ARG A 224 -6.00 21.26 5.82
C ARG A 224 -5.08 21.27 4.61
N ILE A 225 -3.78 21.16 4.85
CA ILE A 225 -2.75 21.10 3.82
C ILE A 225 -1.89 19.85 4.01
N ILE A 226 -1.61 19.13 2.93
CA ILE A 226 -0.77 17.93 2.90
C ILE A 226 0.49 18.26 2.07
N MET A 227 1.65 18.03 2.68
CA MET A 227 2.98 18.32 2.12
C MET A 227 3.82 17.04 2.07
N ASN A 228 3.46 16.13 1.17
CA ASN A 228 4.14 14.84 0.98
C ASN A 228 5.35 14.93 0.01
N LEU A 229 6.31 15.80 0.32
CA LEU A 229 7.59 15.90 -0.39
C LEU A 229 8.78 15.78 0.58
N PRO A 230 9.06 14.58 1.16
CA PRO A 230 9.94 14.44 2.32
C PRO A 230 11.35 15.05 2.22
N LYS A 231 11.90 15.22 1.02
CA LYS A 231 13.22 15.85 0.82
C LYS A 231 13.19 17.38 0.93
N ASN A 232 12.09 18.02 0.55
CA ASN A 232 12.04 19.47 0.32
C ASN A 232 10.80 20.13 0.94
N SER A 233 9.94 19.41 1.69
CA SER A 233 8.67 19.95 2.20
C SER A 233 8.83 21.28 2.95
N LEU A 234 9.91 21.48 3.72
CA LEU A 234 10.12 22.72 4.48
C LEU A 234 10.30 23.95 3.58
N GLU A 235 10.84 23.80 2.37
CA GLU A 235 11.02 24.89 1.40
C GLU A 235 9.68 25.43 0.84
N PHE A 236 8.57 24.76 1.18
CA PHE A 236 7.22 25.14 0.77
C PHE A 236 6.35 25.51 1.99
N MET A 237 6.94 25.61 3.19
CA MET A 237 6.19 25.95 4.40
C MET A 237 5.53 27.33 4.27
N ASP A 238 6.26 28.36 3.84
CA ASP A 238 5.71 29.71 3.63
C ASP A 238 4.53 29.71 2.66
N THR A 239 4.62 28.86 1.63
CA THR A 239 3.55 28.67 0.66
C THR A 239 2.31 28.06 1.32
N ALA A 240 2.47 27.03 2.14
CA ALA A 240 1.37 26.43 2.89
C ALA A 240 0.75 27.42 3.89
N LEU A 241 1.58 28.14 4.65
CA LEU A 241 1.16 29.14 5.63
C LEU A 241 0.38 30.29 4.99
N SER A 242 0.74 30.70 3.78
CA SER A 242 0.02 31.78 3.06
C SER A 242 -1.45 31.44 2.74
N LYS A 243 -1.83 30.16 2.81
CA LYS A 243 -3.16 29.66 2.43
C LYS A 243 -3.83 28.78 3.48
N ILE A 244 -3.25 28.61 4.66
CA ILE A 244 -3.91 27.90 5.77
C ILE A 244 -4.91 28.83 6.48
N LYS A 245 -6.10 28.33 6.81
CA LYS A 245 -7.07 29.04 7.64
C LYS A 245 -6.62 29.07 9.11
N LYS A 246 -7.18 30.00 9.89
CA LYS A 246 -7.07 29.99 11.36
C LYS A 246 -7.52 28.63 11.91
N ASN A 247 -6.72 28.03 12.79
CA ASN A 247 -6.91 26.66 13.33
C ASN A 247 -6.78 25.52 12.30
N GLY A 248 -6.27 25.80 11.10
CA GLY A 248 -6.03 24.77 10.11
C GLY A 248 -4.92 23.79 10.50
N ARG A 249 -4.81 22.70 9.74
CA ARG A 249 -3.84 21.63 9.96
C ARG A 249 -2.87 21.48 8.79
N ILE A 250 -1.59 21.36 9.08
CA ILE A 250 -0.57 21.01 8.07
C ILE A 250 -0.03 19.63 8.39
N HIS A 251 -0.05 18.73 7.40
CA HIS A 251 0.57 17.41 7.45
C HIS A 251 1.86 17.43 6.65
N LEU A 252 3.00 17.51 7.35
CA LEU A 252 4.32 17.59 6.75
C LEU A 252 5.06 16.28 6.89
N TYR A 253 5.76 15.88 5.82
CA TYR A 253 6.68 14.76 5.83
C TYR A 253 8.11 15.24 5.59
N SER A 254 9.08 14.66 6.29
CA SER A 254 10.50 15.02 6.23
C SER A 254 11.39 13.76 6.30
N ILE A 255 12.55 13.75 5.65
CA ILE A 255 13.56 12.67 5.82
C ILE A 255 14.48 12.88 7.04
N GLU A 256 14.42 14.06 7.66
CA GLU A 256 15.17 14.40 8.86
C GLU A 256 14.21 14.61 10.03
N GLN A 257 14.59 14.11 11.22
CA GLN A 257 13.91 14.46 12.44
C GLN A 257 14.24 15.93 12.75
N LYS A 258 13.23 16.77 12.71
CA LYS A 258 13.26 18.13 13.24
C LYS A 258 12.71 18.12 14.66
N GLU A 259 13.52 18.62 15.59
CA GLU A 259 13.15 18.81 17.00
C GLU A 259 12.25 20.05 17.16
N GLU A 260 12.45 21.08 16.32
CA GLU A 260 11.62 22.28 16.28
C GLU A 260 11.31 22.66 14.82
N ILE A 261 10.06 23.08 14.58
CA ILE A 261 9.59 23.57 13.27
C ILE A 261 9.06 25.03 13.41
N GLY A 262 9.19 25.64 14.59
CA GLY A 262 8.70 27.00 14.86
C GLY A 262 7.17 27.13 15.00
N PHE A 263 6.46 26.00 15.03
CA PHE A 263 4.99 25.92 15.17
C PHE A 263 4.62 24.86 16.20
N ASN A 264 3.35 24.89 16.65
CA ASN A 264 2.85 23.87 17.56
C ASN A 264 2.74 22.50 16.84
N ILE A 265 3.63 21.58 17.23
CA ILE A 265 3.63 20.19 16.77
C ILE A 265 2.67 19.40 17.66
N GLU A 266 1.52 19.03 17.13
CA GLU A 266 0.56 18.20 17.88
C GLU A 266 0.95 16.73 17.89
N TYR A 267 1.69 16.30 16.86
CA TYR A 267 2.08 14.91 16.70
C TYR A 267 3.31 14.77 15.81
N VAL A 268 4.26 13.94 16.25
CA VAL A 268 5.41 13.52 15.48
C VAL A 268 5.56 12.00 15.55
N GLN A 269 5.79 11.34 14.41
CA GLN A 269 6.13 9.92 14.39
C GLN A 269 7.01 9.56 13.19
N GLN A 270 7.87 8.57 13.41
CA GLN A 270 8.55 7.86 12.34
C GLN A 270 7.56 7.03 11.50
N VAL A 271 7.48 7.29 10.20
CA VAL A 271 6.58 6.59 9.26
C VAL A 271 7.23 5.34 8.69
N LYS A 272 8.49 5.45 8.25
CA LYS A 272 9.25 4.34 7.64
C LYS A 272 10.74 4.65 7.57
N SER A 273 11.56 3.62 7.35
CA SER A 273 12.94 3.81 6.89
C SER A 273 12.95 4.29 5.42
N TYR A 274 13.79 5.29 5.14
CA TYR A 274 14.08 5.82 3.80
C TYR A 274 15.32 5.13 3.19
N SER A 275 16.39 5.04 3.98
CA SER A 275 17.63 4.31 3.71
C SER A 275 18.22 3.84 5.06
N PRO A 276 19.32 3.05 5.10
CA PRO A 276 19.93 2.68 6.37
C PRO A 276 20.20 3.92 7.25
N ARG A 277 19.61 3.94 8.45
CA ARG A 277 19.67 5.04 9.43
C ARG A 277 18.97 6.36 9.06
N VAL A 278 18.29 6.44 7.92
CA VAL A 278 17.47 7.60 7.54
C VAL A 278 16.00 7.21 7.57
N PHE A 279 15.17 8.04 8.18
CA PHE A 279 13.75 7.75 8.36
C PHE A 279 12.88 8.88 7.83
N VAL A 280 11.71 8.53 7.29
CA VAL A 280 10.68 9.52 6.99
C VAL A 280 9.89 9.77 8.27
N TRP A 281 9.88 11.02 8.70
CA TRP A 281 9.10 11.56 9.80
C TRP A 281 7.84 12.22 9.26
N ARG A 282 6.77 12.17 10.05
CA ARG A 282 5.56 12.94 9.82
C ARG A 282 5.32 13.89 10.98
N TYR A 283 4.78 15.05 10.66
CA TYR A 283 4.43 16.12 11.58
C TYR A 283 3.00 16.56 11.29
N ASP A 284 2.15 16.54 12.32
CA ASP A 284 0.85 17.21 12.26
C ASP A 284 0.98 18.53 13.02
N ILE A 285 0.87 19.64 12.29
CA ILE A 285 1.20 20.99 12.77
C ILE A 285 -0.10 21.81 12.89
N ARG A 286 -0.18 22.60 13.96
CA ARG A 286 -1.11 23.73 14.09
C ARG A 286 -0.32 25.04 13.95
N PRO A 287 -0.45 25.74 12.82
CA PRO A 287 0.12 27.07 12.67
C PRO A 287 -0.53 28.09 13.62
#